data_AF-A0A1E5AGI1-F1
#
_entry.id   AF-A0A1E5AGI1-F1
#
_cell.length_a   1.000
_cell.length_b   1.000
_cell.length_c   1.000
_cell.angle_alpha   90.00
_cell.angle_beta   90.00
_cell.angle_gamma   90.00
#
_symmetry.space_group_name_H-M   'P 1'
#
loop_
_entity.id
_entity.type
_entity.pdbx_description
1 polymer ?
#
loop_
_entity_poly.entity_id
_entity_poly.type
_entity_poly.pdbx_seq_one_letter_code
_entity_poly.pdbx_strand_id
1 'polypeptide(L)'
;MLAAAEGGTETAAAADRFLPPMAPGVAGAPAGSLTAQDCPDTGGLGQKVAPGTYKGAEFYYYCAGLNLGLDLTVGPSGPTLTELVQYLGYSGVSARDLEEATPAELMPQTTAEYELLAQAASAPDTFSNALNLEDFGDQNVLSVRYFSQKISNYHQKSAKNTVPGWRKLVRLAARPGSKAAQHRITAGYILYNYISQPPGPDLCDFSVDDIFPWRDGARDRDATCEGKEKRYAEAVQLILEVDAEDHLQSDRPSLYFLIFAGEKPDLYHDPFGIQPYGLSPVIRAGFDLAGTYPGEHDQLYFVPDACAQCHGMPRGGTVLNTNEVLAGEAAGRLKLNFLDTDHWYAARALPEFDQLNGHDVPVLIDADPSDTSGSYEGLFEVYRQFNAKIRQQVLAAAGNNPQSTPGLRALANWQARHADSSATLTLAERVPPLGAGQWDLSKEEDANLLVLLDHYCSRCHADMFFSIYEKPTVKEAAYTALFRLTADFEPDEQYKRMPQGREMPETDKQELLQYLEALAQ
;
A
#
# COMPACT_ATOMS: atom_id res chain seq x y z
N MET A 1 -8.09 -63.35 -34.21
CA MET A 1 -7.39 -63.75 -32.97
C MET A 1 -7.73 -62.71 -31.92
N LEU A 2 -8.63 -63.08 -31.02
CA LEU A 2 -9.24 -62.29 -29.96
C LEU A 2 -8.66 -62.75 -28.62
N ALA A 3 -8.19 -61.82 -27.80
CA ALA A 3 -8.08 -61.90 -26.33
C ALA A 3 -7.80 -60.45 -25.87
N ALA A 4 -8.71 -59.73 -25.22
CA ALA A 4 -9.24 -59.86 -23.86
C ALA A 4 -8.22 -59.47 -22.76
N ALA A 5 -8.47 -58.33 -22.11
CA ALA A 5 -8.19 -57.97 -20.71
C ALA A 5 -8.59 -56.49 -20.56
N GLU A 6 -9.74 -56.15 -19.98
CA GLU A 6 -10.11 -56.10 -18.55
C GLU A 6 -10.20 -54.64 -18.11
N GLY A 7 -11.41 -54.26 -17.67
CA GLY A 7 -11.75 -52.91 -17.26
C GLY A 7 -11.37 -52.64 -15.80
N GLY A 8 -10.93 -51.42 -15.55
CA GLY A 8 -10.85 -50.82 -14.22
C GLY A 8 -11.67 -49.54 -14.23
N THR A 9 -12.75 -49.54 -13.45
CA THR A 9 -13.54 -48.34 -13.12
C THR A 9 -12.77 -47.55 -12.06
N GLU A 10 -12.20 -46.40 -12.41
CA GLU A 10 -11.74 -45.42 -11.42
C GLU A 10 -12.94 -44.61 -10.93
N THR A 11 -13.34 -44.91 -9.70
CA THR A 11 -14.28 -44.15 -8.90
C THR A 11 -13.69 -42.78 -8.57
N ALA A 12 -14.48 -41.73 -8.82
CA ALA A 12 -14.26 -40.38 -8.35
C ALA A 12 -14.08 -40.34 -6.82
N ALA A 13 -12.87 -39.97 -6.38
CA ALA A 13 -12.58 -39.58 -5.00
C ALA A 13 -11.48 -38.50 -5.04
N ALA A 14 -11.87 -37.29 -5.41
CA ALA A 14 -11.03 -36.09 -5.35
C ALA A 14 -11.84 -34.94 -4.75
N ALA A 15 -12.22 -35.08 -3.48
CA ALA A 15 -12.75 -34.03 -2.64
C ALA A 15 -12.49 -34.43 -1.19
N ASP A 16 -11.29 -34.10 -0.68
CA ASP A 16 -10.92 -34.00 0.75
C ASP A 16 -9.40 -33.94 0.93
N ARG A 17 -8.72 -33.06 0.16
CA ARG A 17 -7.39 -32.60 0.56
C ARG A 17 -7.56 -31.31 1.35
N PHE A 18 -7.98 -31.48 2.61
CA PHE A 18 -7.64 -30.52 3.64
C PHE A 18 -6.13 -30.27 3.55
N LEU A 19 -5.75 -28.99 3.56
CA LEU A 19 -4.39 -28.55 3.83
C LEU A 19 -3.85 -29.37 5.01
N PRO A 20 -2.58 -29.83 4.98
CA PRO A 20 -2.00 -30.34 6.21
C PRO A 20 -2.18 -29.25 7.27
N PRO A 21 -2.70 -29.56 8.48
CA PRO A 21 -2.71 -28.60 9.56
C PRO A 21 -1.28 -28.07 9.66
N MET A 22 -1.12 -26.74 9.68
CA MET A 22 0.15 -26.11 10.02
C MET A 22 0.74 -26.90 11.19
N ALA A 23 1.97 -27.38 11.03
CA ALA A 23 2.56 -28.31 11.97
C ALA A 23 2.31 -27.80 13.41
N PRO A 24 1.66 -28.59 14.29
CA PRO A 24 1.43 -28.20 15.68
C PRO A 24 2.81 -28.19 16.36
N GLY A 25 3.50 -27.06 16.24
CA GLY A 25 4.94 -26.95 16.53
C GLY A 25 5.48 -25.53 16.50
N VAL A 26 4.72 -24.54 15.99
CA VAL A 26 4.95 -23.11 16.28
C VAL A 26 4.19 -22.68 17.54
N ALA A 27 3.82 -23.63 18.41
CA ALA A 27 3.49 -23.33 19.79
C ALA A 27 4.77 -22.83 20.47
N GLY A 28 4.87 -21.51 20.61
CA GLY A 28 6.04 -20.82 21.12
C GLY A 28 6.56 -21.42 22.42
N ALA A 29 7.89 -21.47 22.54
CA ALA A 29 8.52 -21.47 23.85
C ALA A 29 7.85 -20.36 24.71
N PRO A 30 7.58 -20.60 26.00
CA PRO A 30 6.91 -19.62 26.84
C PRO A 30 7.64 -18.29 26.71
N ALA A 31 6.91 -17.27 26.27
CA ALA A 31 7.43 -15.93 26.11
C ALA A 31 8.08 -15.51 27.43
N GLY A 32 9.38 -15.29 27.41
CA GLY A 32 9.94 -14.32 28.35
C GLY A 32 9.11 -13.04 28.18
N SER A 33 8.50 -12.55 29.25
CA SER A 33 7.73 -11.32 29.22
C SER A 33 8.57 -10.21 28.61
N LEU A 34 8.14 -9.62 27.49
CA LEU A 34 8.76 -8.42 26.95
C LEU A 34 8.64 -7.32 28.02
N THR A 35 9.74 -6.64 28.28
CA THR A 35 9.83 -5.56 29.25
C THR A 35 10.19 -4.25 28.56
N ALA A 36 9.93 -3.12 29.22
CA ALA A 36 10.32 -1.81 28.68
C ALA A 36 11.85 -1.70 28.43
N GLN A 37 12.67 -2.49 29.13
CA GLN A 37 14.12 -2.54 28.91
C GLN A 37 14.52 -3.18 27.58
N ASP A 38 13.62 -3.99 27.00
CA ASP A 38 13.86 -4.65 25.72
C ASP A 38 13.65 -3.69 24.54
N CYS A 39 12.88 -2.61 24.72
CA CYS A 39 12.70 -1.56 23.73
C CYS A 39 13.88 -0.59 23.79
N PRO A 40 14.85 -0.64 22.84
CA PRO A 40 15.91 0.35 22.83
C PRO A 40 15.31 1.74 22.69
N ASP A 41 15.90 2.72 23.40
CA ASP A 41 15.53 4.15 23.35
C ASP A 41 15.55 4.74 21.93
N THR A 42 16.03 4.01 20.92
CA THR A 42 16.10 4.38 19.50
C THR A 42 14.75 4.29 18.75
N GLY A 43 13.62 4.52 19.42
CA GLY A 43 12.32 4.62 18.75
C GLY A 43 11.86 3.40 17.96
N GLY A 44 12.29 2.18 18.34
CA GLY A 44 11.83 0.92 17.72
C GLY A 44 12.30 0.62 16.29
N LEU A 45 12.83 1.60 15.55
CA LEU A 45 13.23 1.45 14.14
C LEU A 45 14.72 1.17 13.93
N GLY A 46 15.56 1.36 14.96
CA GLY A 46 16.98 1.05 14.92
C GLY A 46 17.32 -0.44 14.96
N GLN A 47 16.34 -1.32 15.23
CA GLN A 47 16.58 -2.76 15.16
C GLN A 47 16.52 -3.24 13.70
N LYS A 48 17.54 -4.02 13.32
CA LYS A 48 17.55 -4.81 12.09
C LYS A 48 16.31 -5.70 12.08
N VAL A 49 15.32 -5.32 11.30
CA VAL A 49 14.21 -6.22 11.00
C VAL A 49 14.72 -7.11 9.88
N ALA A 50 15.26 -8.29 10.25
CA ALA A 50 15.38 -9.38 9.30
C ALA A 50 14.00 -9.63 8.65
N PRO A 51 13.90 -10.21 7.44
CA PRO A 51 12.62 -10.53 6.81
C PRO A 51 11.65 -11.07 7.86
N GLY A 52 10.58 -10.31 8.10
CA GLY A 52 10.04 -10.23 9.46
C GLY A 52 9.50 -11.56 9.96
N THR A 53 9.50 -11.73 11.27
CA THR A 53 8.88 -12.88 11.95
C THR A 53 7.71 -12.37 12.76
N TYR A 54 6.75 -13.25 13.08
CA TYR A 54 5.63 -12.92 13.97
C TYR A 54 6.11 -12.27 15.27
N LYS A 55 7.15 -12.84 15.89
CA LYS A 55 7.77 -12.30 17.11
C LYS A 55 8.38 -10.91 16.91
N GLY A 56 8.95 -10.65 15.74
CA GLY A 56 9.47 -9.33 15.37
C GLY A 56 8.36 -8.28 15.30
N ALA A 57 7.21 -8.64 14.71
CA ALA A 57 6.05 -7.76 14.65
C ALA A 57 5.43 -7.52 16.04
N GLU A 58 5.28 -8.56 16.87
CA GLU A 58 4.83 -8.41 18.26
C GLU A 58 5.74 -7.48 19.06
N PHE A 59 7.05 -7.68 18.95
CA PHE A 59 8.03 -6.85 19.62
C PHE A 59 7.95 -5.38 19.16
N TYR A 60 7.86 -5.15 17.85
CA TYR A 60 7.67 -3.82 17.29
C TYR A 60 6.40 -3.14 17.84
N TYR A 61 5.26 -3.83 17.84
CA TYR A 61 4.02 -3.27 18.36
C TYR A 61 4.04 -3.02 19.86
N TYR A 62 4.67 -3.90 20.64
CA TYR A 62 4.90 -3.67 22.06
C TYR A 62 5.64 -2.34 22.30
N CYS A 63 6.74 -2.10 21.59
CA CYS A 63 7.50 -0.86 21.72
C CYS A 63 6.76 0.37 21.17
N ALA A 64 6.01 0.22 20.08
CA ALA A 64 5.15 1.29 19.58
C ALA A 64 4.05 1.63 20.60
N GLY A 65 3.44 0.63 21.23
CA GLY A 65 2.40 0.78 22.24
C GLY A 65 2.86 1.54 23.47
N LEU A 66 4.07 1.25 23.98
CA LEU A 66 4.67 2.03 25.07
C LEU A 66 4.82 3.51 24.72
N ASN A 67 5.26 3.83 23.51
CA ASN A 67 5.43 5.22 23.07
C ASN A 67 4.10 5.93 22.79
N LEU A 68 3.07 5.18 22.40
CA LEU A 68 1.74 5.69 22.09
C LEU A 68 0.79 5.66 23.29
N GLY A 69 1.20 5.12 24.43
CA GLY A 69 0.31 4.87 25.57
C GLY A 69 -0.88 3.98 25.20
N LEU A 70 -0.66 3.01 24.32
CA LEU A 70 -1.66 2.07 23.81
C LEU A 70 -1.23 0.63 24.10
N ASP A 71 -2.19 -0.24 24.40
CA ASP A 71 -1.97 -1.69 24.36
C ASP A 71 -2.08 -2.16 22.91
N LEU A 72 -0.95 -2.40 22.26
CA LEU A 72 -0.87 -2.90 20.88
C LEU A 72 -0.58 -4.41 20.85
N THR A 73 -1.20 -5.17 21.74
CA THR A 73 -1.11 -6.64 21.71
C THR A 73 -1.70 -7.18 20.40
N VAL A 74 -1.01 -8.14 19.77
CA VAL A 74 -1.49 -8.80 18.54
C VAL A 74 -2.52 -9.89 18.87
N GLY A 75 -3.52 -10.05 18.00
CA GLY A 75 -4.47 -11.17 18.05
C GLY A 75 -5.89 -10.77 18.47
N PRO A 76 -6.73 -11.72 18.93
CA PRO A 76 -8.17 -11.52 19.11
C PRO A 76 -8.55 -10.47 20.17
N SER A 77 -7.64 -10.19 21.11
CA SER A 77 -7.84 -9.20 22.18
C SER A 77 -7.09 -7.89 21.93
N GLY A 78 -6.38 -7.80 20.81
CA GLY A 78 -5.68 -6.60 20.40
C GLY A 78 -6.64 -5.47 20.04
N PRO A 79 -6.13 -4.23 19.95
CA PRO A 79 -6.95 -3.10 19.60
C PRO A 79 -7.46 -3.22 18.17
N THR A 80 -8.60 -2.59 17.93
CA THR A 80 -9.21 -2.43 16.62
C THR A 80 -8.85 -1.07 16.01
N LEU A 81 -8.92 -0.96 14.69
CA LEU A 81 -8.77 0.32 14.00
C LEU A 81 -9.80 1.35 14.50
N THR A 82 -11.00 0.93 14.90
CA THR A 82 -12.01 1.81 15.52
C THR A 82 -11.48 2.47 16.79
N GLU A 83 -10.79 1.74 17.66
CA GLU A 83 -10.19 2.30 18.88
C GLU A 83 -9.06 3.28 18.55
N LEU A 84 -8.31 3.06 17.47
CA LEU A 84 -7.30 3.99 16.99
C LEU A 84 -7.90 5.27 16.38
N VAL A 85 -9.04 5.17 15.70
CA VAL A 85 -9.81 6.34 15.23
C VAL A 85 -10.31 7.17 16.42
N GLN A 86 -10.79 6.51 17.48
CA GLN A 86 -11.17 7.17 18.73
C GLN A 86 -9.96 7.78 19.45
N TYR A 87 -8.81 7.13 19.43
CA TYR A 87 -7.54 7.65 19.97
C TYR A 87 -7.15 8.98 19.32
N LEU A 88 -7.40 9.15 18.01
CA LEU A 88 -7.24 10.40 17.26
C LEU A 88 -8.30 11.48 17.60
N GLY A 89 -9.33 11.12 18.39
CA GLY A 89 -10.38 12.03 18.86
C GLY A 89 -11.71 11.94 18.13
N TYR A 90 -11.85 11.03 17.15
CA TYR A 90 -13.07 10.87 16.35
C TYR A 90 -14.04 9.88 17.01
N SER A 91 -14.54 10.23 18.19
CA SER A 91 -15.52 9.41 18.91
C SER A 91 -16.82 9.29 18.13
N GLY A 92 -17.37 8.07 18.05
CA GLY A 92 -18.57 7.78 17.26
C GLY A 92 -18.31 7.45 15.79
N VAL A 93 -17.06 7.50 15.33
CA VAL A 93 -16.64 7.03 14.00
C VAL A 93 -15.96 5.66 14.13
N SER A 94 -16.45 4.66 13.41
CA SER A 94 -15.84 3.34 13.32
C SER A 94 -14.92 3.19 12.12
N ALA A 95 -14.06 2.17 12.15
CA ALA A 95 -13.25 1.77 10.99
C ALA A 95 -14.10 1.47 9.75
N ARG A 96 -15.30 0.92 9.97
CA ARG A 96 -16.28 0.60 8.92
C ARG A 96 -16.92 1.85 8.33
N ASP A 97 -17.28 2.84 9.16
CA ASP A 97 -17.80 4.12 8.68
C ASP A 97 -16.79 4.79 7.75
N LEU A 98 -15.52 4.77 8.15
CA LEU A 98 -14.41 5.27 7.32
C LEU A 98 -14.13 4.42 6.08
N GLU A 99 -14.49 3.15 6.03
CA GLU A 99 -14.33 2.30 4.85
C GLU A 99 -15.47 2.54 3.85
N GLU A 100 -16.72 2.51 4.32
CA GLU A 100 -17.92 2.52 3.48
C GLU A 100 -18.31 3.91 2.96
N ALA A 101 -18.13 4.98 3.75
CA ALA A 101 -18.54 6.32 3.33
C ALA A 101 -17.70 6.83 2.15
N THR A 102 -18.31 7.39 1.13
CA THR A 102 -17.58 8.02 0.02
C THR A 102 -16.69 9.17 0.52
N PRO A 103 -15.63 9.54 -0.21
CA PRO A 103 -14.88 10.75 0.08
C PRO A 103 -15.71 12.01 0.30
N ALA A 104 -16.73 12.25 -0.53
CA ALA A 104 -17.61 13.41 -0.38
C ALA A 104 -18.41 13.36 0.94
N GLU A 105 -18.91 12.18 1.33
CA GLU A 105 -19.60 12.01 2.61
C GLU A 105 -18.67 12.21 3.82
N LEU A 106 -17.40 11.80 3.73
CA LEU A 106 -16.41 11.98 4.80
C LEU A 106 -15.85 13.41 4.90
N MET A 107 -16.12 14.28 3.93
CA MET A 107 -15.63 15.66 3.88
C MET A 107 -16.79 16.65 3.73
N PRO A 108 -17.80 16.63 4.63
CA PRO A 108 -18.96 17.49 4.54
C PRO A 108 -18.56 18.97 4.56
N GLN A 109 -19.16 19.76 3.66
CA GLN A 109 -18.91 21.19 3.49
C GLN A 109 -20.06 22.04 4.06
N THR A 110 -21.22 21.42 4.28
CA THR A 110 -22.42 22.07 4.79
C THR A 110 -22.99 21.34 6.00
N THR A 111 -23.79 22.05 6.82
CA THR A 111 -24.50 21.44 7.95
C THR A 111 -25.40 20.28 7.50
N ALA A 112 -26.04 20.38 6.35
CA ALA A 112 -26.91 19.34 5.82
C ALA A 112 -26.12 18.06 5.47
N GLU A 113 -24.96 18.20 4.81
CA GLU A 113 -24.07 17.05 4.53
C GLU A 113 -23.53 16.42 5.81
N TYR A 114 -23.16 17.25 6.80
CA TYR A 114 -22.73 16.76 8.11
C TYR A 114 -23.84 15.98 8.83
N GLU A 115 -25.09 16.47 8.79
CA GLU A 115 -26.23 15.77 9.40
C GLU A 115 -26.49 14.42 8.73
N LEU A 116 -26.28 14.31 7.41
CA LEU A 116 -26.36 13.03 6.69
C LEU A 116 -25.25 12.07 7.14
N LEU A 117 -24.00 12.54 7.23
CA LEU A 117 -22.90 11.75 7.74
C LEU A 117 -23.15 11.28 9.19
N ALA A 118 -23.63 12.18 10.05
CA ALA A 118 -23.94 11.88 11.45
C ALA A 118 -25.03 10.80 11.59
N GLN A 119 -26.05 10.84 10.74
CA GLN A 119 -27.11 9.83 10.69
C GLN A 119 -26.63 8.48 10.15
N ALA A 120 -25.69 8.50 9.20
CA ALA A 120 -25.13 7.30 8.58
C ALA A 120 -24.09 6.59 9.47
N ALA A 121 -23.48 7.30 10.42
CA ALA A 121 -22.48 6.73 11.32
C ALA A 121 -23.03 5.54 12.13
N SER A 122 -22.19 4.54 12.39
CA SER A 122 -22.52 3.37 13.20
C SER A 122 -23.01 3.70 14.63
N ALA A 123 -22.64 4.88 15.16
CA ALA A 123 -23.07 5.37 16.48
C ALA A 123 -23.52 6.85 16.44
N PRO A 124 -24.70 7.18 15.87
CA PRO A 124 -25.12 8.55 15.57
C PRO A 124 -25.14 9.49 16.78
N ASP A 125 -25.62 9.01 17.93
CA ASP A 125 -25.67 9.80 19.17
C ASP A 125 -24.27 10.12 19.69
N THR A 126 -23.35 9.16 19.64
CA THR A 126 -21.96 9.38 20.10
C THR A 126 -21.25 10.33 19.14
N PHE A 127 -21.45 10.14 17.84
CA PHE A 127 -20.91 11.00 16.79
C PHE A 127 -21.38 12.45 16.99
N SER A 128 -22.69 12.68 17.07
CA SER A 128 -23.27 14.03 17.14
C SER A 128 -22.96 14.77 18.45
N ASN A 129 -22.71 14.02 19.54
CA ASN A 129 -22.30 14.61 20.82
C ASN A 129 -20.81 14.96 20.86
N ALA A 130 -19.97 14.27 20.09
CA ALA A 130 -18.51 14.40 20.14
C ALA A 130 -17.91 15.23 19.00
N LEU A 131 -18.60 15.31 17.87
CA LEU A 131 -18.13 15.90 16.64
C LEU A 131 -19.11 16.98 16.15
N ASN A 132 -18.59 17.87 15.32
CA ASN A 132 -19.36 18.89 14.59
C ASN A 132 -18.71 19.12 13.22
N LEU A 133 -19.35 19.95 12.38
CA LEU A 133 -18.87 20.24 11.02
C LEU A 133 -17.41 20.72 10.97
N GLU A 134 -16.93 21.51 11.93
CA GLU A 134 -15.55 22.03 11.95
C GLU A 134 -14.51 20.92 12.11
N ASP A 135 -14.87 19.81 12.77
CA ASP A 135 -14.00 18.64 12.91
C ASP A 135 -13.71 17.94 11.58
N PHE A 136 -14.50 18.25 10.54
CA PHE A 136 -14.39 17.71 9.18
C PHE A 136 -13.94 18.75 8.14
N GLY A 137 -13.62 19.98 8.56
CA GLY A 137 -13.17 21.02 7.63
C GLY A 137 -11.93 20.62 6.82
N ASP A 138 -11.65 21.39 5.76
CA ASP A 138 -10.75 21.11 4.62
C ASP A 138 -9.33 20.60 4.90
N GLN A 139 -8.92 20.45 6.15
CA GLN A 139 -7.59 19.98 6.53
C GLN A 139 -7.61 18.94 7.67
N ASN A 140 -8.78 18.70 8.28
CA ASN A 140 -8.94 17.78 9.39
C ASN A 140 -9.23 16.37 8.91
N VAL A 141 -10.07 16.23 7.89
CA VAL A 141 -10.35 14.95 7.22
C VAL A 141 -10.10 15.11 5.73
N LEU A 142 -9.27 14.23 5.18
CA LEU A 142 -9.11 14.09 3.73
C LEU A 142 -9.41 12.64 3.36
N SER A 143 -10.09 12.42 2.24
CA SER A 143 -10.39 11.08 1.75
C SER A 143 -10.31 11.05 0.23
N VAL A 144 -9.71 10.01 -0.32
CA VAL A 144 -9.65 9.76 -1.77
C VAL A 144 -9.69 8.26 -2.06
N ARG A 145 -10.20 7.90 -3.25
CA ARG A 145 -10.14 6.53 -3.78
C ARG A 145 -9.49 6.51 -5.16
N TYR A 146 -8.58 5.56 -5.37
CA TYR A 146 -7.80 5.48 -6.59
C TYR A 146 -7.42 4.06 -7.00
N PHE A 147 -7.18 3.90 -8.30
CA PHE A 147 -6.52 2.73 -8.87
C PHE A 147 -5.06 2.66 -8.41
N SER A 148 -4.62 1.47 -8.00
CA SER A 148 -3.25 1.24 -7.56
C SER A 148 -2.71 -0.06 -8.14
N GLN A 149 -1.91 0.07 -9.20
CA GLN A 149 -1.22 -1.05 -9.82
C GLN A 149 -0.31 -1.83 -8.85
N LYS A 150 0.08 -1.21 -7.72
CA LYS A 150 0.93 -1.83 -6.69
C LYS A 150 0.30 -3.05 -6.03
N ILE A 151 -1.03 -3.11 -5.97
CA ILE A 151 -1.78 -4.18 -5.32
C ILE A 151 -2.67 -4.95 -6.30
N SER A 152 -2.46 -4.73 -7.60
CA SER A 152 -3.14 -5.52 -8.64
C SER A 152 -2.70 -6.98 -8.57
N ASN A 153 -3.62 -7.88 -8.85
CA ASN A 153 -3.33 -9.30 -8.88
C ASN A 153 -2.91 -9.71 -10.30
N TYR A 154 -1.65 -10.12 -10.44
CA TYR A 154 -1.04 -10.57 -11.69
C TYR A 154 -0.85 -12.10 -11.77
N HIS A 155 -1.37 -12.87 -10.80
CA HIS A 155 -1.19 -14.33 -10.72
C HIS A 155 -1.75 -15.11 -11.92
N GLN A 156 -2.57 -14.49 -12.76
CA GLN A 156 -3.16 -15.17 -13.90
C GLN A 156 -2.20 -15.15 -15.10
N LYS A 157 -1.98 -16.31 -15.72
CA LYS A 157 -1.02 -16.56 -16.83
C LYS A 157 -1.25 -15.76 -18.12
N SER A 158 -2.18 -14.81 -18.13
CA SER A 158 -2.42 -13.94 -19.28
C SER A 158 -2.64 -12.51 -18.79
N ALA A 159 -2.01 -11.55 -19.48
CA ALA A 159 -2.20 -10.11 -19.25
C ALA A 159 -3.68 -9.68 -19.27
N LYS A 160 -4.56 -10.47 -19.90
CA LYS A 160 -5.99 -10.22 -20.04
C LYS A 160 -6.82 -10.47 -18.77
N ASN A 161 -6.23 -11.08 -17.75
CA ASN A 161 -6.94 -11.43 -16.53
C ASN A 161 -6.35 -10.75 -15.27
N THR A 162 -5.56 -9.70 -15.45
CA THR A 162 -5.06 -8.91 -14.33
C THR A 162 -6.23 -8.28 -13.61
N VAL A 163 -6.30 -8.45 -12.29
CA VAL A 163 -7.35 -7.81 -11.48
C VAL A 163 -6.81 -6.46 -11.00
N PRO A 164 -7.41 -5.33 -11.40
CA PRO A 164 -7.00 -4.03 -10.91
C PRO A 164 -7.17 -3.95 -9.39
N GLY A 165 -6.11 -3.50 -8.71
CA GLY A 165 -6.17 -3.19 -7.30
C GLY A 165 -6.58 -1.74 -7.05
N TRP A 166 -7.31 -1.51 -5.97
CA TRP A 166 -7.86 -0.20 -5.61
C TRP A 166 -7.56 0.15 -4.17
N ARG A 167 -7.42 1.44 -3.90
CA ARG A 167 -7.12 1.96 -2.57
C ARG A 167 -8.09 3.06 -2.19
N LYS A 168 -8.39 3.14 -0.90
CA LYS A 168 -8.94 4.32 -0.27
C LYS A 168 -7.95 4.82 0.76
N LEU A 169 -7.59 6.09 0.67
CA LEU A 169 -6.74 6.74 1.66
C LEU A 169 -7.57 7.77 2.42
N VAL A 170 -7.61 7.63 3.74
CA VAL A 170 -8.22 8.58 4.66
C VAL A 170 -7.12 9.17 5.53
N ARG A 171 -7.05 10.49 5.65
CA ARG A 171 -6.24 11.18 6.66
C ARG A 171 -7.14 11.81 7.69
N LEU A 172 -6.83 11.59 8.96
CA LEU A 172 -7.48 12.21 10.12
C LEU A 172 -6.44 13.00 10.90
N ALA A 173 -6.63 14.31 11.05
CA ALA A 173 -5.81 15.11 11.95
C ALA A 173 -6.16 14.77 13.41
N ALA A 174 -5.17 14.60 14.28
CA ALA A 174 -5.44 14.36 15.69
C ALA A 174 -6.13 15.59 16.30
N ARG A 175 -7.32 15.39 16.89
CA ARG A 175 -8.09 16.50 17.45
C ARG A 175 -7.42 17.08 18.69
N PRO A 176 -7.50 18.40 18.93
CA PRO A 176 -7.03 19.00 20.17
C PRO A 176 -7.63 18.29 21.40
N GLY A 177 -6.78 17.96 22.37
CA GLY A 177 -7.19 17.26 23.60
C GLY A 177 -7.38 15.75 23.48
N SER A 178 -7.31 15.18 22.26
CA SER A 178 -7.30 13.73 22.05
C SER A 178 -6.10 13.05 22.72
N LYS A 179 -6.20 11.73 22.97
CA LYS A 179 -5.06 10.94 23.48
C LYS A 179 -3.89 10.96 22.49
N ALA A 180 -4.16 10.93 21.19
CA ALA A 180 -3.16 11.10 20.14
C ALA A 180 -2.37 12.40 20.30
N ALA A 181 -3.06 13.53 20.42
CA ALA A 181 -2.41 14.83 20.61
C ALA A 181 -1.56 14.88 21.89
N GLN A 182 -2.00 14.24 22.98
CA GLN A 182 -1.24 14.13 24.23
C GLN A 182 0.08 13.36 24.04
N HIS A 183 0.12 12.39 23.14
CA HIS A 183 1.32 11.64 22.76
C HIS A 183 2.03 12.20 21.51
N ARG A 184 1.75 13.46 21.16
CA ARG A 184 2.41 14.17 20.05
C ARG A 184 2.17 13.51 18.68
N ILE A 185 1.06 12.82 18.52
CA ILE A 185 0.59 12.36 17.21
C ILE A 185 -0.24 13.47 16.57
N THR A 186 0.11 13.85 15.34
CA THR A 186 -0.51 14.97 14.62
C THR A 186 -1.56 14.50 13.62
N ALA A 187 -1.43 13.28 13.08
CA ALA A 187 -2.39 12.70 12.15
C ALA A 187 -2.31 11.17 12.09
N GLY A 188 -3.38 10.54 11.61
CA GLY A 188 -3.40 9.15 11.15
C GLY A 188 -3.74 9.08 9.67
N TYR A 189 -3.01 8.26 8.91
CA TYR A 189 -3.24 7.94 7.51
C TYR A 189 -3.68 6.48 7.40
N ILE A 190 -4.92 6.24 7.00
CA ILE A 190 -5.56 4.93 6.93
C ILE A 190 -5.73 4.56 5.46
N LEU A 191 -5.06 3.49 5.05
CA LEU A 191 -5.06 2.98 3.68
C LEU A 191 -5.78 1.64 3.61
N TYR A 192 -6.98 1.64 3.05
CA TYR A 192 -7.75 0.45 2.74
C TYR A 192 -7.34 -0.09 1.37
N ASN A 193 -7.03 -1.39 1.28
CA ASN A 193 -6.63 -2.05 0.04
C ASN A 193 -7.74 -3.02 -0.42
N TYR A 194 -8.08 -2.96 -1.70
CA TYR A 194 -9.14 -3.77 -2.29
C TYR A 194 -8.60 -4.49 -3.56
N ILE A 195 -8.71 -5.82 -3.64
CA ILE A 195 -8.47 -6.60 -4.88
C ILE A 195 -9.78 -6.68 -5.69
N SER A 196 -10.33 -5.50 -5.91
CA SER A 196 -11.54 -5.17 -6.67
C SER A 196 -11.94 -3.74 -6.34
N GLN A 197 -12.87 -3.16 -7.08
CA GLN A 197 -13.33 -1.79 -6.79
C GLN A 197 -13.91 -1.67 -5.37
N PRO A 198 -13.65 -0.54 -4.68
CA PRO A 198 -14.21 -0.27 -3.36
C PRO A 198 -15.72 -0.02 -3.44
N PRO A 199 -16.45 -0.16 -2.33
CA PRO A 199 -17.91 0.08 -2.29
C PRO A 199 -18.27 1.49 -2.78
N GLY A 200 -19.22 1.63 -3.69
CA GLY A 200 -19.72 2.91 -4.20
C GLY A 200 -21.09 2.76 -4.88
N PRO A 201 -21.88 3.84 -5.01
CA PRO A 201 -23.29 3.77 -5.40
C PRO A 201 -23.57 3.17 -6.79
N ASP A 202 -22.60 3.17 -7.73
CA ASP A 202 -22.86 2.84 -9.14
C ASP A 202 -21.94 1.78 -9.78
N LEU A 203 -21.16 1.01 -9.01
CA LEU A 203 -19.99 0.27 -9.55
C LEU A 203 -20.09 -1.28 -9.53
N CYS A 204 -21.25 -1.85 -9.86
CA CYS A 204 -21.51 -3.30 -9.74
C CYS A 204 -20.98 -4.21 -10.88
N ASP A 205 -20.26 -3.67 -11.86
CA ASP A 205 -20.00 -4.37 -13.13
C ASP A 205 -18.81 -5.34 -13.14
N PHE A 206 -18.02 -5.43 -12.07
CA PHE A 206 -16.95 -6.44 -11.98
C PHE A 206 -17.45 -7.71 -11.27
N SER A 207 -17.84 -8.71 -12.07
CA SER A 207 -18.19 -10.04 -11.56
C SER A 207 -16.99 -10.71 -10.87
N VAL A 208 -17.22 -11.30 -9.69
CA VAL A 208 -16.24 -12.12 -8.96
C VAL A 208 -15.79 -13.33 -9.79
N ASP A 209 -16.70 -13.87 -10.59
CA ASP A 209 -16.47 -15.07 -11.39
C ASP A 209 -15.44 -14.84 -12.51
N ASP A 210 -15.30 -13.60 -12.97
CA ASP A 210 -14.29 -13.23 -13.97
C ASP A 210 -12.90 -13.00 -13.33
N ILE A 211 -12.89 -12.68 -12.04
CA ILE A 211 -11.70 -12.32 -11.26
C ILE A 211 -11.04 -13.56 -10.63
N PHE A 212 -11.83 -14.54 -10.20
CA PHE A 212 -11.37 -15.74 -9.50
C PHE A 212 -11.98 -17.03 -10.09
N PRO A 213 -11.61 -17.39 -11.35
CA PRO A 213 -12.22 -18.51 -12.06
C PRO A 213 -11.99 -19.89 -11.41
N TRP A 214 -11.09 -19.99 -10.43
CA TRP A 214 -10.83 -21.21 -9.66
C TRP A 214 -11.81 -21.45 -8.50
N ARG A 215 -12.76 -20.53 -8.25
CA ARG A 215 -13.83 -20.74 -7.26
C ARG A 215 -14.95 -21.59 -7.86
N ASP A 216 -14.62 -22.83 -8.19
CA ASP A 216 -15.59 -23.83 -8.68
C ASP A 216 -16.64 -24.11 -7.59
N GLY A 217 -17.83 -23.49 -7.69
CA GLY A 217 -18.96 -23.88 -6.83
C GLY A 217 -20.15 -22.92 -6.72
N ALA A 218 -20.04 -21.64 -7.05
CA ALA A 218 -21.14 -20.68 -6.86
C ALA A 218 -21.40 -19.85 -8.11
N ARG A 219 -21.91 -20.49 -9.17
CA ARG A 219 -22.44 -19.79 -10.35
C ARG A 219 -23.82 -19.24 -10.01
N ASP A 220 -23.88 -18.00 -9.57
CA ASP A 220 -25.14 -17.25 -9.54
C ASP A 220 -25.01 -16.04 -10.48
N ARG A 221 -25.26 -16.28 -11.77
CA ARG A 221 -25.03 -15.32 -12.86
C ARG A 221 -26.12 -14.27 -13.02
N ASP A 222 -27.18 -14.32 -12.20
CA ASP A 222 -28.37 -13.47 -12.37
C ASP A 222 -28.63 -12.50 -11.19
N ALA A 223 -27.66 -12.29 -10.30
CA ALA A 223 -27.83 -11.34 -9.20
C ALA A 223 -27.61 -9.89 -9.66
N THR A 224 -28.72 -9.14 -9.71
CA THR A 224 -28.72 -7.67 -9.55
C THR A 224 -27.87 -7.27 -8.34
N CYS A 225 -27.38 -6.02 -8.28
CA CYS A 225 -26.52 -5.53 -7.17
C CYS A 225 -27.03 -5.88 -5.75
N GLU A 226 -28.33 -6.13 -5.61
CA GLU A 226 -29.02 -6.47 -4.35
C GLU A 226 -28.63 -7.83 -3.73
N GLY A 227 -27.76 -8.63 -4.37
CA GLY A 227 -27.30 -9.91 -3.81
C GLY A 227 -25.78 -10.12 -3.75
N LYS A 228 -24.98 -9.20 -4.30
CA LYS A 228 -23.52 -9.35 -4.30
C LYS A 228 -22.98 -8.87 -2.95
N GLU A 229 -22.26 -9.75 -2.24
CA GLU A 229 -21.60 -9.37 -0.99
C GLU A 229 -20.74 -8.12 -1.22
N LYS A 230 -21.02 -7.04 -0.48
CA LYS A 230 -20.13 -5.88 -0.42
C LYS A 230 -18.72 -6.39 -0.14
N ARG A 231 -17.77 -6.01 -1.00
CA ARG A 231 -16.37 -6.39 -0.83
C ARG A 231 -15.72 -5.41 0.13
N TYR A 232 -15.00 -5.98 1.09
CA TYR A 232 -14.32 -5.25 2.13
C TYR A 232 -12.82 -5.21 1.84
N ALA A 233 -12.12 -4.26 2.43
CA ALA A 233 -10.68 -4.16 2.35
C ALA A 233 -10.03 -5.47 2.82
N GLU A 234 -9.01 -5.94 2.12
CA GLU A 234 -8.29 -7.16 2.51
C GLU A 234 -7.30 -6.89 3.63
N ALA A 235 -6.72 -5.69 3.62
CA ALA A 235 -5.79 -5.22 4.62
C ALA A 235 -5.90 -3.70 4.76
N VAL A 236 -5.82 -3.23 5.99
CA VAL A 236 -5.84 -1.80 6.31
C VAL A 236 -4.51 -1.41 6.93
N GLN A 237 -3.82 -0.43 6.34
CA GLN A 237 -2.58 0.11 6.86
C GLN A 237 -2.87 1.42 7.57
N LEU A 238 -2.42 1.59 8.81
CA LEU A 238 -2.50 2.85 9.53
C LEU A 238 -1.08 3.38 9.78
N ILE A 239 -0.87 4.64 9.43
CA ILE A 239 0.38 5.35 9.69
C ILE A 239 0.08 6.52 10.62
N LEU A 240 0.68 6.55 11.80
CA LEU A 240 0.56 7.66 12.74
C LEU A 240 1.75 8.60 12.59
N GLU A 241 1.47 9.86 12.29
CA GLU A 241 2.47 10.92 12.14
C GLU A 241 2.81 11.53 13.50
N VAL A 242 4.10 11.58 13.82
CA VAL A 242 4.61 12.23 15.04
C VAL A 242 4.96 13.68 14.74
N ASP A 243 4.68 14.55 15.70
CA ASP A 243 5.03 15.96 15.65
C ASP A 243 6.52 16.18 15.32
N ALA A 244 6.78 17.16 14.44
CA ALA A 244 8.10 17.45 13.93
C ALA A 244 9.10 17.82 15.04
N GLU A 245 8.68 18.66 15.98
CA GLU A 245 9.54 19.12 17.07
C GLU A 245 9.82 17.98 18.04
N ASP A 246 8.80 17.19 18.35
CA ASP A 246 8.95 16.05 19.25
C ASP A 246 9.92 15.01 18.69
N HIS A 247 9.79 14.63 17.41
CA HIS A 247 10.71 13.65 16.81
C HIS A 247 12.15 14.17 16.70
N LEU A 248 12.35 15.49 16.55
CA LEU A 248 13.70 16.07 16.49
C LEU A 248 14.38 16.11 17.86
N GLN A 249 13.61 16.14 18.94
CA GLN A 249 14.10 16.29 20.31
C GLN A 249 14.18 14.98 21.09
N SER A 250 13.36 13.99 20.76
CA SER A 250 13.13 12.79 21.59
C SER A 250 13.63 11.48 20.97
N ASP A 251 14.34 11.53 19.85
CA ASP A 251 14.74 10.35 19.05
C ASP A 251 13.57 9.42 18.67
N ARG A 252 12.32 9.90 18.80
CA ARG A 252 11.12 9.18 18.37
C ARG A 252 11.09 9.04 16.85
N PRO A 253 10.47 7.95 16.35
CA PRO A 253 10.27 7.82 14.92
C PRO A 253 9.34 8.93 14.41
N SER A 254 9.54 9.35 13.17
CA SER A 254 8.63 10.31 12.51
C SER A 254 7.25 9.71 12.21
N LEU A 255 7.16 8.38 12.12
CA LEU A 255 5.95 7.63 11.80
C LEU A 255 5.90 6.32 12.59
N TYR A 256 4.70 5.90 13.01
CA TYR A 256 4.41 4.53 13.43
C TYR A 256 3.52 3.83 12.39
N PHE A 257 3.90 2.63 11.98
CA PHE A 257 3.10 1.79 11.07
C PHE A 257 2.37 0.71 11.84
N LEU A 258 1.08 0.58 11.61
CA LEU A 258 0.21 -0.44 12.19
C LEU A 258 -0.57 -1.10 11.06
N ILE A 259 -0.76 -2.41 11.11
CA ILE A 259 -1.53 -3.15 10.12
C ILE A 259 -2.73 -3.77 10.81
N PHE A 260 -3.90 -3.63 10.19
CA PHE A 260 -5.15 -4.18 10.66
C PHE A 260 -5.73 -5.11 9.60
N ALA A 261 -6.45 -6.14 10.07
CA ALA A 261 -7.26 -6.98 9.20
C ALA A 261 -8.41 -6.18 8.58
N GLY A 262 -9.01 -6.69 7.49
CA GLY A 262 -10.26 -6.18 6.94
C GLY A 262 -11.50 -6.48 7.80
N GLU A 263 -12.68 -6.13 7.30
CA GLU A 263 -13.96 -6.46 7.96
C GLU A 263 -14.23 -7.98 8.02
N LYS A 264 -13.80 -8.72 7.00
CA LYS A 264 -14.00 -10.16 6.89
C LYS A 264 -12.64 -10.90 6.96
N PRO A 265 -12.00 -10.99 8.13
CA PRO A 265 -10.70 -11.67 8.28
C PRO A 265 -10.78 -13.15 7.89
N ASP A 266 -11.93 -13.79 8.12
CA ASP A 266 -12.17 -15.22 7.85
C ASP A 266 -12.03 -15.60 6.37
N LEU A 267 -12.30 -14.68 5.45
CA LEU A 267 -12.19 -14.93 4.00
C LEU A 267 -10.77 -15.28 3.56
N TYR A 268 -9.77 -14.95 4.38
CA TYR A 268 -8.36 -15.12 4.06
C TYR A 268 -7.65 -16.13 4.95
N HIS A 269 -8.39 -17.02 5.64
CA HIS A 269 -7.82 -18.01 6.56
C HIS A 269 -6.84 -17.35 7.53
N ASP A 270 -7.32 -16.40 8.33
CA ASP A 270 -6.46 -15.77 9.32
C ASP A 270 -5.98 -16.80 10.37
N PRO A 271 -4.69 -17.18 10.40
CA PRO A 271 -4.20 -18.16 11.36
C PRO A 271 -4.13 -17.58 12.77
N PHE A 272 -4.35 -16.27 12.94
CA PHE A 272 -4.18 -15.57 14.21
C PHE A 272 -5.52 -15.29 14.94
N GLY A 273 -6.67 -15.55 14.31
CA GLY A 273 -7.99 -15.32 14.91
C GLY A 273 -8.26 -13.83 15.23
N ILE A 274 -7.70 -12.93 14.42
CA ILE A 274 -7.86 -11.49 14.49
C ILE A 274 -9.31 -11.15 14.18
N GLN A 275 -9.92 -10.35 15.05
CA GLN A 275 -11.25 -9.81 14.87
C GLN A 275 -11.31 -8.83 13.67
N PRO A 276 -12.50 -8.54 13.11
CA PRO A 276 -12.66 -7.51 12.08
C PRO A 276 -11.97 -6.20 12.47
N TYR A 277 -11.15 -5.66 11.57
CA TYR A 277 -10.34 -4.47 11.84
C TYR A 277 -9.41 -4.57 13.05
N GLY A 278 -9.06 -5.78 13.51
CA GLY A 278 -8.12 -6.02 14.61
C GLY A 278 -6.67 -5.93 14.16
N LEU A 279 -5.76 -5.66 15.10
CA LEU A 279 -4.33 -5.52 14.85
C LEU A 279 -3.72 -6.83 14.31
N SER A 280 -3.11 -6.75 13.13
CA SER A 280 -2.45 -7.84 12.42
C SER A 280 -0.93 -7.69 12.45
N PRO A 281 -0.17 -8.78 12.66
CA PRO A 281 1.30 -8.76 12.59
C PRO A 281 1.83 -8.72 11.15
N VAL A 282 0.96 -8.92 10.16
CA VAL A 282 1.32 -9.22 8.77
C VAL A 282 0.49 -8.44 7.78
N ILE A 283 1.14 -8.09 6.67
CA ILE A 283 0.49 -7.76 5.41
C ILE A 283 0.53 -9.02 4.55
N ARG A 284 -0.62 -9.42 4.00
CA ARG A 284 -0.66 -10.41 2.93
C ARG A 284 -0.51 -9.67 1.61
N ALA A 285 0.69 -9.71 1.03
CA ALA A 285 0.95 -9.09 -0.27
C ALA A 285 0.96 -10.16 -1.37
N GLY A 286 -0.19 -10.83 -1.54
CA GLY A 286 -0.36 -11.80 -2.63
C GLY A 286 -0.05 -11.20 -4.01
N PHE A 287 -0.17 -9.89 -4.18
CA PHE A 287 0.17 -9.16 -5.39
C PHE A 287 1.67 -9.16 -5.80
N ASP A 288 2.58 -9.70 -4.98
CA ASP A 288 4.03 -9.77 -5.30
C ASP A 288 4.48 -11.14 -5.85
N LEU A 289 3.60 -12.13 -5.86
CA LEU A 289 3.89 -13.48 -6.33
C LEU A 289 3.44 -13.67 -7.80
N ALA A 290 4.32 -14.23 -8.63
CA ALA A 290 3.98 -14.64 -10.01
C ALA A 290 3.85 -16.16 -10.09
N GLY A 291 2.75 -16.67 -10.66
CA GLY A 291 2.56 -18.11 -10.95
C GLY A 291 1.69 -18.88 -9.95
N THR A 292 1.69 -20.22 -10.10
CA THR A 292 1.01 -21.21 -9.24
C THR A 292 2.05 -21.99 -8.41
N TYR A 293 2.34 -21.61 -7.17
CA TYR A 293 3.12 -22.34 -6.16
C TYR A 293 2.32 -23.38 -5.35
N PRO A 294 2.54 -24.69 -5.49
CA PRO A 294 1.85 -25.69 -4.66
C PRO A 294 2.13 -25.50 -3.16
N GLY A 295 1.10 -25.13 -2.38
CA GLY A 295 1.19 -24.73 -0.96
C GLY A 295 0.77 -23.27 -0.70
N GLU A 296 -0.11 -22.74 -1.56
CA GLU A 296 -0.05 -21.40 -2.11
C GLU A 296 -0.73 -20.29 -1.32
N HIS A 297 -0.45 -20.15 -0.04
CA HIS A 297 -0.90 -18.97 0.69
C HIS A 297 0.24 -18.50 1.58
N ASP A 298 0.54 -17.21 1.50
CA ASP A 298 1.17 -16.45 2.58
C ASP A 298 2.68 -16.22 2.48
N GLN A 299 3.12 -15.49 1.46
CA GLN A 299 4.17 -14.51 1.77
C GLN A 299 3.59 -13.50 2.77
N LEU A 300 3.82 -13.80 4.05
CA LEU A 300 3.52 -12.94 5.17
C LEU A 300 4.61 -11.88 5.24
N TYR A 301 4.26 -10.67 4.84
CA TYR A 301 5.12 -9.51 5.03
C TYR A 301 4.89 -8.99 6.45
N PHE A 302 5.71 -9.46 7.37
CA PHE A 302 5.65 -9.01 8.76
C PHE A 302 6.14 -7.56 8.90
N VAL A 303 5.46 -6.80 9.74
CA VAL A 303 5.81 -5.41 10.07
C VAL A 303 7.10 -5.38 10.89
N PRO A 304 7.99 -4.38 10.74
CA PRO A 304 7.90 -3.17 9.87
C PRO A 304 8.62 -3.24 8.51
N ASP A 305 9.32 -4.32 8.16
CA ASP A 305 10.10 -4.42 6.91
C ASP A 305 9.23 -4.21 5.67
N ALA A 306 8.03 -4.81 5.66
CA ALA A 306 7.01 -4.62 4.64
C ALA A 306 6.74 -3.13 4.33
N CYS A 307 6.65 -2.32 5.39
CA CYS A 307 6.31 -0.91 5.30
C CYS A 307 7.51 -0.09 4.83
N ALA A 308 8.72 -0.36 5.33
CA ALA A 308 9.93 0.29 4.85
C ALA A 308 10.21 0.00 3.37
N GLN A 309 9.96 -1.25 2.94
CA GLN A 309 10.04 -1.65 1.54
C GLN A 309 8.96 -0.98 0.69
N CYS A 310 7.76 -0.75 1.24
CA CYS A 310 6.62 -0.21 0.49
C CYS A 310 6.41 1.31 0.57
N HIS A 311 7.02 2.01 1.53
CA HIS A 311 6.90 3.45 1.76
C HIS A 311 8.26 4.18 1.79
N GLY A 312 9.34 3.45 1.54
CA GLY A 312 10.69 4.00 1.43
C GLY A 312 11.39 4.20 2.78
N MET A 313 12.68 3.84 2.80
CA MET A 313 13.62 4.19 3.87
C MET A 313 14.91 4.72 3.23
N PRO A 314 15.49 5.84 3.69
CA PRO A 314 16.76 6.36 3.17
C PRO A 314 17.85 5.29 3.06
N ARG A 315 18.50 5.23 1.88
CA ARG A 315 19.71 4.42 1.66
C ARG A 315 20.84 4.97 2.53
N GLY A 316 21.11 4.25 3.61
CA GLY A 316 22.07 4.56 4.68
C GLY A 316 22.01 3.48 5.76
N GLY A 317 20.83 2.89 5.96
CA GLY A 317 20.68 1.53 6.46
C GLY A 317 20.79 0.55 5.30
N THR A 318 21.99 0.08 4.99
CA THR A 318 22.13 -1.11 4.17
C THR A 318 21.40 -2.26 4.85
N VAL A 319 20.24 -2.68 4.31
CA VAL A 319 19.83 -4.09 4.35
C VAL A 319 20.69 -4.85 3.34
N LEU A 320 22.01 -4.70 3.46
CA LEU A 320 22.90 -5.76 3.02
C LEU A 320 22.80 -6.80 4.12
N ASN A 321 22.87 -8.06 3.72
CA ASN A 321 22.89 -9.23 4.60
C ASN A 321 24.14 -9.28 5.53
N THR A 322 24.73 -8.12 5.81
CA THR A 322 25.93 -7.90 6.59
C THR A 322 25.57 -7.08 7.81
N ASN A 323 26.02 -7.55 8.96
CA ASN A 323 25.64 -7.09 10.28
C ASN A 323 26.05 -5.63 10.66
N GLU A 324 26.30 -4.76 9.70
CA GLU A 324 26.75 -3.39 9.92
C GLU A 324 25.75 -2.41 9.31
N VAL A 325 24.86 -1.90 10.14
CA VAL A 325 24.22 -0.61 9.87
C VAL A 325 25.31 0.43 10.14
N LEU A 326 25.65 1.22 9.13
CA LEU A 326 26.54 2.36 9.32
C LEU A 326 25.90 3.28 10.38
N ALA A 327 26.48 3.28 11.57
CA ALA A 327 26.08 4.11 12.71
C ALA A 327 26.45 5.58 12.47
N GLY A 328 26.01 6.16 11.35
CA GLY A 328 26.12 7.58 11.05
C GLY A 328 24.72 8.19 10.99
N GLU A 329 24.44 9.08 11.95
CA GLU A 329 23.43 10.17 12.13
C GLU A 329 22.13 10.28 11.30
N ALA A 330 21.85 9.39 10.36
CA ALA A 330 20.64 9.36 9.54
C ALA A 330 20.23 7.91 9.23
N ALA A 331 20.16 7.05 10.23
CA ALA A 331 19.34 5.83 10.13
C ALA A 331 17.96 6.29 9.65
N GLY A 332 17.59 5.86 8.44
CA GLY A 332 16.62 6.56 7.62
C GLY A 332 15.27 6.70 8.32
N ARG A 333 14.85 7.93 8.63
CA ARG A 333 13.52 8.20 9.16
C ARG A 333 12.47 7.79 8.13
N LEU A 334 11.40 7.17 8.60
CA LEU A 334 10.31 6.72 7.73
C LEU A 334 9.59 7.90 7.10
N LYS A 335 9.20 7.70 5.85
CA LYS A 335 8.60 8.71 4.99
C LYS A 335 7.30 8.17 4.43
N LEU A 336 6.37 9.07 4.17
CA LEU A 336 5.20 8.77 3.35
C LEU A 336 5.60 8.88 1.86
N ASN A 337 5.13 7.94 1.06
CA ASN A 337 5.15 8.10 -0.40
C ASN A 337 4.09 9.10 -0.81
N PHE A 338 4.36 9.84 -1.89
CA PHE A 338 3.35 10.74 -2.44
C PHE A 338 2.39 10.00 -3.37
N LEU A 339 1.26 10.64 -3.63
CA LEU A 339 0.24 10.16 -4.53
C LEU A 339 0.57 10.63 -5.95
N ASP A 340 1.31 9.80 -6.69
CA ASP A 340 1.65 10.05 -8.10
C ASP A 340 0.47 9.69 -9.00
N THR A 341 -0.42 10.65 -9.22
CA THR A 341 -1.62 10.46 -10.05
C THR A 341 -1.25 10.15 -11.50
N ASP A 342 -0.20 10.77 -12.04
CA ASP A 342 0.22 10.58 -13.43
C ASP A 342 0.67 9.14 -13.67
N HIS A 343 1.36 8.57 -12.68
CA HIS A 343 1.74 7.17 -12.71
C HIS A 343 0.54 6.23 -12.87
N TRP A 344 -0.56 6.50 -12.17
CA TRP A 344 -1.75 5.64 -12.23
C TRP A 344 -2.47 5.76 -13.58
N TYR A 345 -2.48 6.95 -14.18
CA TYR A 345 -2.98 7.15 -15.55
C TYR A 345 -2.08 6.48 -16.60
N ALA A 346 -0.76 6.57 -16.46
CA ALA A 346 0.18 5.86 -17.33
C ALA A 346 0.00 4.34 -17.21
N ALA A 347 -0.16 3.83 -15.98
CA ALA A 347 -0.41 2.42 -15.71
C ALA A 347 -1.71 1.92 -16.35
N ARG A 348 -2.78 2.73 -16.33
CA ARG A 348 -4.04 2.40 -17.02
C ARG A 348 -3.86 2.15 -18.52
N ALA A 349 -2.91 2.82 -19.16
CA ALA A 349 -2.63 2.65 -20.59
C ALA A 349 -1.83 1.36 -20.93
N LEU A 350 -1.42 0.59 -19.92
CA LEU A 350 -0.69 -0.66 -20.15
C LEU A 350 -1.63 -1.77 -20.65
N PRO A 351 -1.15 -2.68 -21.54
CA PRO A 351 -1.99 -3.74 -22.11
C PRO A 351 -2.66 -4.66 -21.08
N GLU A 352 -2.03 -4.86 -19.92
CA GLU A 352 -2.56 -5.67 -18.81
C GLU A 352 -3.68 -5.00 -18.02
N PHE A 353 -3.91 -3.70 -18.27
CA PHE A 353 -5.00 -2.91 -17.74
C PHE A 353 -5.93 -2.42 -18.85
N ASP A 354 -5.94 -3.06 -20.02
CA ASP A 354 -6.84 -2.73 -21.13
C ASP A 354 -8.32 -2.82 -20.73
N GLN A 355 -8.67 -3.63 -19.73
CA GLN A 355 -10.00 -3.67 -19.11
C GLN A 355 -10.37 -2.36 -18.39
N LEU A 356 -9.41 -1.48 -18.09
CA LEU A 356 -9.68 -0.12 -17.65
C LEU A 356 -9.83 0.84 -18.85
N ASN A 357 -9.36 0.45 -20.03
CA ASN A 357 -9.46 1.21 -21.28
C ASN A 357 -10.79 0.89 -21.97
N GLY A 358 -11.82 1.68 -21.68
CA GLY A 358 -13.15 1.56 -22.31
C GLY A 358 -14.31 1.29 -21.34
N HIS A 359 -14.01 1.08 -20.05
CA HIS A 359 -15.00 1.13 -18.99
C HIS A 359 -15.03 2.54 -18.37
N ASP A 360 -16.21 2.98 -17.92
CA ASP A 360 -16.43 4.25 -17.21
C ASP A 360 -15.84 4.26 -15.80
N VAL A 361 -14.80 3.46 -15.55
CA VAL A 361 -14.12 3.40 -14.27
C VAL A 361 -12.95 4.38 -14.32
N PRO A 362 -13.03 5.49 -13.59
CA PRO A 362 -11.96 6.47 -13.54
C PRO A 362 -10.80 5.94 -12.68
N VAL A 363 -9.57 6.38 -13.01
CA VAL A 363 -8.38 6.14 -12.17
C VAL A 363 -8.59 6.71 -10.78
N LEU A 364 -9.24 7.87 -10.69
CA LEU A 364 -9.71 8.48 -9.45
C LEU A 364 -11.21 8.20 -9.32
N ILE A 365 -11.60 7.24 -8.49
CA ILE A 365 -12.94 6.60 -8.52
C ILE A 365 -14.09 7.60 -8.36
N ASP A 366 -13.87 8.67 -7.59
CA ASP A 366 -14.86 9.68 -7.24
C ASP A 366 -14.93 10.86 -8.23
N ALA A 367 -14.10 10.85 -9.25
CA ALA A 367 -14.12 11.87 -10.29
C ALA A 367 -14.94 11.40 -11.50
N ASP A 368 -15.30 12.36 -12.35
CA ASP A 368 -15.72 12.02 -13.72
C ASP A 368 -14.55 11.33 -14.46
N PRO A 369 -14.81 10.36 -15.35
CA PRO A 369 -13.79 9.80 -16.24
C PRO A 369 -12.99 10.84 -17.04
N SER A 370 -13.57 12.01 -17.32
CA SER A 370 -12.87 13.13 -17.93
C SER A 370 -12.03 13.91 -16.92
N ASP A 371 -10.72 13.94 -17.18
CA ASP A 371 -9.72 14.74 -16.46
C ASP A 371 -9.84 16.26 -16.69
N THR A 372 -10.86 16.70 -17.42
CA THR A 372 -11.17 18.13 -17.65
C THR A 372 -12.45 18.61 -16.97
N SER A 373 -13.14 17.70 -16.27
CA SER A 373 -14.40 18.02 -15.58
C SER A 373 -14.15 18.83 -14.28
N GLY A 374 -15.16 19.60 -13.85
CA GLY A 374 -15.08 20.32 -12.58
C GLY A 374 -15.05 19.39 -11.36
N SER A 375 -15.70 18.22 -11.42
CA SER A 375 -15.64 17.20 -10.37
C SER A 375 -14.25 16.57 -10.26
N TYR A 376 -13.59 16.32 -11.39
CA TYR A 376 -12.20 15.88 -11.41
C TYR A 376 -11.26 16.90 -10.78
N GLU A 377 -11.35 18.19 -11.15
CA GLU A 377 -10.54 19.24 -10.54
C GLU A 377 -10.76 19.33 -9.02
N GLY A 378 -12.02 19.27 -8.57
CA GLY A 378 -12.37 19.29 -7.14
C GLY A 378 -11.75 18.11 -6.37
N LEU A 379 -11.79 16.90 -6.94
CA LEU A 379 -11.13 15.75 -6.33
C LEU A 379 -9.60 15.85 -6.39
N PHE A 380 -9.06 16.33 -7.51
CA PHE A 380 -7.63 16.52 -7.71
C PHE A 380 -7.03 17.49 -6.67
N GLU A 381 -7.79 18.51 -6.27
CA GLU A 381 -7.40 19.40 -5.19
C GLU A 381 -7.18 18.65 -3.87
N VAL A 382 -7.99 17.63 -3.55
CA VAL A 382 -7.78 16.77 -2.38
C VAL A 382 -6.44 16.02 -2.48
N TYR A 383 -6.05 15.56 -3.69
CA TYR A 383 -4.72 14.97 -3.92
C TYR A 383 -3.59 15.98 -3.72
N ARG A 384 -3.74 17.23 -4.19
CA ARG A 384 -2.76 18.30 -3.91
C ARG A 384 -2.59 18.52 -2.41
N GLN A 385 -3.68 18.52 -1.66
CA GLN A 385 -3.65 18.65 -0.19
C GLN A 385 -2.96 17.46 0.49
N PHE A 386 -3.27 16.22 0.08
CA PHE A 386 -2.54 15.03 0.55
C PHE A 386 -1.03 15.15 0.29
N ASN A 387 -0.64 15.47 -0.94
CA ASN A 387 0.76 15.62 -1.32
C ASN A 387 1.45 16.79 -0.61
N ALA A 388 0.72 17.86 -0.28
CA ALA A 388 1.23 18.94 0.57
C ALA A 388 1.54 18.46 2.00
N LYS A 389 0.65 17.67 2.63
CA LYS A 389 0.90 17.07 3.95
C LYS A 389 2.05 16.07 3.92
N ILE A 390 2.08 15.21 2.92
CA ILE A 390 3.17 14.23 2.72
C ILE A 390 4.50 14.97 2.57
N ARG A 391 4.55 16.06 1.81
CA ARG A 391 5.77 16.87 1.70
C ARG A 391 6.22 17.44 3.05
N GLN A 392 5.30 17.94 3.88
CA GLN A 392 5.62 18.43 5.22
C GLN A 392 6.23 17.32 6.08
N GLN A 393 5.61 16.13 6.09
CA GLN A 393 6.12 14.97 6.81
C GLN A 393 7.51 14.55 6.31
N VAL A 394 7.71 14.46 4.99
CA VAL A 394 8.98 14.06 4.39
C VAL A 394 10.08 15.09 4.68
N LEU A 395 9.77 16.39 4.67
CA LEU A 395 10.69 17.46 5.04
C LEU A 395 11.13 17.33 6.51
N ALA A 396 10.17 17.12 7.42
CA ALA A 396 10.46 16.91 8.84
C ALA A 396 11.35 15.69 9.06
N ALA A 397 11.03 14.57 8.39
CA ALA A 397 11.83 13.35 8.41
C ALA A 397 13.23 13.52 7.79
N ALA A 398 13.39 14.35 6.75
CA ALA A 398 14.67 14.57 6.09
C ALA A 398 15.64 15.47 6.88
N GLY A 399 15.15 16.21 7.87
CA GLY A 399 15.98 17.12 8.68
C GLY A 399 16.69 18.17 7.83
N ASN A 400 18.01 18.31 8.01
CA ASN A 400 18.80 19.40 7.43
C ASN A 400 19.18 19.21 5.95
N ASN A 401 18.84 18.07 5.32
CA ASN A 401 19.21 17.83 3.92
C ASN A 401 18.00 17.35 3.07
N PRO A 402 16.97 18.20 2.90
CA PRO A 402 15.77 17.81 2.17
C PRO A 402 16.03 17.56 0.68
N GLN A 403 16.93 18.32 0.06
CA GLN A 403 17.18 18.26 -1.39
C GLN A 403 17.92 17.00 -1.83
N SER A 404 18.46 16.19 -0.91
CA SER A 404 19.24 15.00 -1.27
C SER A 404 18.39 13.78 -1.61
N THR A 405 17.12 13.71 -1.22
CA THR A 405 16.33 12.49 -1.41
C THR A 405 15.51 12.49 -2.71
N PRO A 406 15.65 11.47 -3.58
CA PRO A 406 14.92 11.38 -4.85
C PRO A 406 13.40 11.56 -4.70
N GLY A 407 12.77 10.90 -3.73
CA GLY A 407 11.33 11.02 -3.50
C GLY A 407 10.85 12.44 -3.22
N LEU A 408 11.63 13.24 -2.48
CA LEU A 408 11.26 14.65 -2.23
C LEU A 408 11.41 15.52 -3.49
N ARG A 409 12.39 15.23 -4.35
CA ARG A 409 12.54 15.93 -5.64
C ARG A 409 11.41 15.56 -6.60
N ALA A 410 11.04 14.27 -6.67
CA ALA A 410 9.89 13.80 -7.44
C ALA A 410 8.59 14.48 -6.97
N LEU A 411 8.34 14.49 -5.65
CA LEU A 411 7.19 15.19 -5.06
C LEU A 411 7.21 16.70 -5.34
N ALA A 412 8.36 17.36 -5.22
CA ALA A 412 8.49 18.78 -5.54
C ALA A 412 8.23 19.07 -7.02
N ASN A 413 8.69 18.20 -7.93
CA ASN A 413 8.39 18.30 -9.36
C ASN A 413 6.89 18.13 -9.62
N TRP A 414 6.27 17.09 -9.06
CA TRP A 414 4.82 16.84 -9.18
C TRP A 414 4.02 18.06 -8.72
N GLN A 415 4.32 18.59 -7.52
CA GLN A 415 3.63 19.79 -7.00
C GLN A 415 3.81 21.02 -7.87
N ALA A 416 5.02 21.23 -8.41
CA ALA A 416 5.28 22.37 -9.28
C ALA A 416 4.50 22.28 -10.60
N ARG A 417 4.39 21.07 -11.17
CA ARG A 417 3.66 20.83 -12.42
C ARG A 417 2.15 20.90 -12.25
N HIS A 418 1.66 20.47 -11.09
CA HIS A 418 0.24 20.48 -10.77
C HIS A 418 -0.22 21.67 -9.93
N ALA A 419 0.61 22.70 -9.74
CA ALA A 419 0.24 23.86 -8.91
C ALA A 419 -1.06 24.52 -9.37
N ASP A 420 -1.24 24.64 -10.69
CA ASP A 420 -2.37 25.34 -11.32
C ASP A 420 -3.11 24.44 -12.36
N SER A 421 -2.88 23.13 -12.33
CA SER A 421 -3.46 22.20 -13.30
C SER A 421 -3.66 20.80 -12.72
N SER A 422 -4.74 20.13 -13.11
CA SER A 422 -5.00 18.71 -12.84
C SER A 422 -4.71 17.81 -14.04
N ALA A 423 -4.24 18.38 -15.16
CA ALA A 423 -3.96 17.64 -16.38
C ALA A 423 -2.85 16.62 -16.16
N THR A 424 -3.07 15.40 -16.64
CA THR A 424 -2.09 14.31 -16.58
C THR A 424 -0.81 14.69 -17.31
N LEU A 425 0.34 14.42 -16.69
CA LEU A 425 1.65 14.68 -17.28
C LEU A 425 2.09 13.55 -18.21
N THR A 426 2.70 13.91 -19.33
CA THR A 426 3.44 12.97 -20.18
C THR A 426 4.69 12.45 -19.47
N LEU A 427 5.23 11.32 -19.94
CA LEU A 427 6.49 10.77 -19.43
C LEU A 427 7.63 11.80 -19.44
N ALA A 428 7.70 12.64 -20.48
CA ALA A 428 8.71 13.68 -20.60
C ALA A 428 8.54 14.81 -19.58
N GLU A 429 7.31 15.18 -19.23
CA GLU A 429 7.02 16.24 -18.26
C GLU A 429 7.26 15.79 -16.81
N ARG A 430 7.21 14.48 -16.55
CA ARG A 430 7.51 13.87 -15.24
C ARG A 430 9.00 13.84 -14.94
N VAL A 431 9.87 13.94 -15.95
CA VAL A 431 11.31 14.10 -15.76
C VAL A 431 11.60 15.48 -15.13
N PRO A 432 12.27 15.54 -13.96
CA PRO A 432 12.65 16.81 -13.36
C PRO A 432 13.49 17.68 -14.31
N PRO A 433 13.39 19.01 -14.25
CA PRO A 433 14.12 19.90 -15.14
C PRO A 433 15.63 19.65 -15.13
N LEU A 434 16.26 19.79 -16.31
CA LEU A 434 17.64 19.41 -16.61
C LEU A 434 18.65 19.93 -15.55
N GLY A 435 19.24 18.98 -14.82
CA GLY A 435 20.50 19.12 -14.11
C GLY A 435 21.59 18.24 -14.75
N ALA A 436 22.82 18.29 -14.24
CA ALA A 436 23.88 17.41 -14.72
C ALA A 436 23.48 15.93 -14.58
N GLY A 437 23.47 15.19 -15.69
CA GLY A 437 23.22 13.74 -15.70
C GLY A 437 21.76 13.31 -15.80
N GLN A 438 20.80 14.21 -16.09
CA GLN A 438 19.38 13.85 -16.33
C GLN A 438 19.15 13.09 -17.65
N TRP A 439 17.94 12.55 -17.81
CA TRP A 439 17.49 11.94 -19.07
C TRP A 439 17.54 12.93 -20.23
N ASP A 440 18.12 12.52 -21.36
CA ASP A 440 18.12 13.26 -22.62
C ASP A 440 17.16 12.57 -23.59
N LEU A 441 15.88 12.91 -23.50
CA LEU A 441 14.82 12.26 -24.30
C LEU A 441 14.89 12.59 -25.80
N SER A 442 15.85 13.41 -26.24
CA SER A 442 16.18 13.56 -27.65
C SER A 442 17.04 12.41 -28.19
N LYS A 443 17.66 11.64 -27.29
CA LYS A 443 18.37 10.39 -27.59
C LYS A 443 17.40 9.23 -27.48
N GLU A 444 17.37 8.42 -28.52
CA GLU A 444 16.51 7.24 -28.61
C GLU A 444 16.77 6.26 -27.46
N GLU A 445 18.02 6.06 -27.08
CA GLU A 445 18.39 5.13 -26.00
C GLU A 445 17.84 5.56 -24.64
N ASP A 446 17.89 6.85 -24.33
CA ASP A 446 17.36 7.40 -23.08
C ASP A 446 15.84 7.35 -23.05
N ALA A 447 15.19 7.69 -24.16
CA ALA A 447 13.74 7.62 -24.29
C ALA A 447 13.24 6.18 -24.15
N ASN A 448 13.84 5.23 -24.86
CA ASN A 448 13.44 3.82 -24.83
C ASN A 448 13.70 3.18 -23.46
N LEU A 449 14.86 3.45 -22.84
CA LEU A 449 15.13 2.95 -21.49
C LEU A 449 14.11 3.51 -20.49
N LEU A 450 13.80 4.82 -20.54
CA LEU A 450 12.83 5.40 -19.62
C LEU A 450 11.43 4.82 -19.80
N VAL A 451 11.00 4.53 -21.03
CA VAL A 451 9.72 3.85 -21.30
C VAL A 451 9.68 2.46 -20.65
N LEU A 452 10.74 1.66 -20.80
CA LEU A 452 10.81 0.33 -20.17
C LEU A 452 10.83 0.41 -18.64
N LEU A 453 11.55 1.38 -18.07
CA LEU A 453 11.56 1.62 -16.63
C LEU A 453 10.20 2.09 -16.11
N ASP A 454 9.51 2.98 -16.83
CA ASP A 454 8.17 3.44 -16.48
C ASP A 454 7.16 2.30 -16.56
N HIS A 455 7.29 1.42 -17.55
CA HIS A 455 6.42 0.26 -17.68
C HIS A 455 6.64 -0.77 -16.54
N TYR A 456 7.89 -1.13 -16.23
CA TYR A 456 8.16 -2.30 -15.37
C TYR A 456 8.70 -1.98 -13.97
N CYS A 457 9.33 -0.82 -13.77
CA CYS A 457 10.06 -0.50 -12.54
C CYS A 457 9.38 0.59 -11.70
N SER A 458 8.61 1.48 -12.31
CA SER A 458 7.92 2.60 -11.64
C SER A 458 7.06 2.17 -10.44
N ARG A 459 6.35 1.03 -10.55
CA ARG A 459 5.50 0.46 -9.47
C ARG A 459 6.18 0.43 -8.11
N CYS A 460 7.47 0.11 -8.10
CA CYS A 460 8.26 -0.07 -6.88
C CYS A 460 9.36 0.99 -6.72
N HIS A 461 9.69 1.75 -7.78
CA HIS A 461 10.86 2.62 -7.82
C HIS A 461 10.59 4.02 -8.40
N ALA A 462 9.34 4.45 -8.60
CA ALA A 462 9.06 5.79 -9.11
C ALA A 462 9.57 6.89 -8.15
N ASP A 463 9.49 6.65 -6.83
CA ASP A 463 9.67 7.68 -5.82
C ASP A 463 10.22 7.21 -4.45
N MET A 464 10.41 5.91 -4.22
CA MET A 464 10.78 5.38 -2.90
C MET A 464 12.28 5.45 -2.58
N PHE A 465 13.04 4.48 -3.08
CA PHE A 465 14.48 4.33 -2.79
C PHE A 465 15.36 5.12 -3.75
N PHE A 466 14.92 5.16 -5.00
CA PHE A 466 15.45 5.98 -6.08
C PHE A 466 14.27 6.34 -6.98
N SER A 467 14.48 7.25 -7.94
CA SER A 467 13.43 7.63 -8.89
C SER A 467 13.87 7.23 -10.29
N ILE A 468 13.03 6.46 -10.99
CA ILE A 468 13.31 6.13 -12.40
C ILE A 468 13.37 7.38 -13.29
N TYR A 469 12.76 8.50 -12.88
CA TYR A 469 12.80 9.77 -13.61
C TYR A 469 14.11 10.54 -13.38
N GLU A 470 15.02 10.01 -12.55
CA GLU A 470 16.34 10.57 -12.32
C GLU A 470 17.43 9.56 -12.76
N LYS A 471 17.92 9.74 -13.98
CA LYS A 471 18.94 8.89 -14.60
C LYS A 471 20.17 8.59 -13.73
N PRO A 472 20.74 9.51 -12.93
CA PRO A 472 21.88 9.19 -12.06
C PRO A 472 21.53 8.11 -11.02
N THR A 473 20.32 8.17 -10.47
CA THR A 473 19.88 7.20 -9.45
C THR A 473 19.59 5.82 -10.06
N VAL A 474 19.14 5.79 -11.32
CA VAL A 474 19.02 4.55 -12.10
C VAL A 474 20.41 3.98 -12.40
N LYS A 475 21.38 4.81 -12.79
CA LYS A 475 22.77 4.38 -13.01
C LYS A 475 23.36 3.74 -11.74
N GLU A 476 23.15 4.34 -10.57
CA GLU A 476 23.59 3.75 -9.29
C GLU A 476 22.90 2.41 -8.98
N ALA A 477 21.65 2.23 -9.41
CA ALA A 477 20.89 0.99 -9.22
C ALA A 477 21.12 -0.06 -10.32
N ALA A 478 21.76 0.30 -11.44
CA ALA A 478 21.81 -0.51 -12.66
C ALA A 478 22.38 -1.92 -12.41
N TYR A 479 23.48 -2.06 -11.67
CA TYR A 479 24.05 -3.38 -11.36
C TYR A 479 23.10 -4.29 -10.59
N THR A 480 22.38 -3.75 -9.61
CA THR A 480 21.38 -4.51 -8.84
C THR A 480 20.20 -4.90 -9.72
N ALA A 481 19.76 -4.00 -10.60
CA ALA A 481 18.68 -4.27 -11.55
C ALA A 481 19.08 -5.38 -12.53
N LEU A 482 20.29 -5.30 -13.12
CA LEU A 482 20.85 -6.34 -13.99
C LEU A 482 20.84 -7.70 -13.29
N PHE A 483 21.37 -7.79 -12.07
CA PHE A 483 21.36 -9.03 -11.29
C PHE A 483 19.94 -9.57 -11.09
N ARG A 484 18.98 -8.73 -10.66
CA ARG A 484 17.59 -9.17 -10.40
C ARG A 484 16.80 -9.53 -11.65
N LEU A 485 17.17 -9.00 -12.81
CA LEU A 485 16.57 -9.35 -14.11
C LEU A 485 17.12 -10.68 -14.66
N THR A 486 18.39 -11.02 -14.37
CA THR A 486 19.05 -12.21 -14.94
C THR A 486 19.12 -13.40 -14.00
N ALA A 487 19.07 -13.19 -12.69
CA ALA A 487 19.24 -14.26 -11.71
C ALA A 487 18.10 -15.28 -11.79
N ASP A 488 18.46 -16.55 -11.70
CA ASP A 488 17.53 -17.65 -11.52
C ASP A 488 17.27 -17.81 -10.02
N PHE A 489 16.13 -17.29 -9.56
CA PHE A 489 15.74 -17.36 -8.16
C PHE A 489 14.97 -18.65 -7.89
N GLU A 490 15.29 -19.31 -6.78
CA GLU A 490 14.50 -20.43 -6.27
C GLU A 490 13.02 -20.02 -6.07
N PRO A 491 12.06 -20.95 -6.09
CA PRO A 491 10.63 -20.62 -5.99
C PRO A 491 10.25 -19.76 -4.78
N ASP A 492 10.91 -19.95 -3.63
CA ASP A 492 10.69 -19.17 -2.40
C ASP A 492 11.40 -17.80 -2.42
N GLU A 493 12.29 -17.57 -3.39
CA GLU A 493 13.02 -16.32 -3.58
C GLU A 493 12.45 -15.45 -4.72
N GLN A 494 11.33 -15.83 -5.32
CA GLN A 494 10.73 -15.13 -6.47
C GLN A 494 10.35 -13.67 -6.16
N TYR A 495 10.17 -13.30 -4.88
CA TYR A 495 10.01 -11.90 -4.46
C TYR A 495 11.24 -11.02 -4.76
N LYS A 496 12.42 -11.61 -5.03
CA LYS A 496 13.62 -10.86 -5.42
C LYS A 496 13.65 -10.48 -6.90
N ARG A 497 12.84 -11.15 -7.73
CA ARG A 497 12.76 -10.95 -9.18
C ARG A 497 12.23 -9.55 -9.51
N MET A 498 12.68 -9.00 -10.64
CA MET A 498 12.13 -7.78 -11.22
C MET A 498 11.59 -8.02 -12.63
N PRO A 499 10.42 -7.45 -12.98
CA PRO A 499 9.42 -6.87 -12.07
C PRO A 499 8.79 -7.95 -11.17
N GLN A 500 8.36 -7.56 -9.96
CA GLN A 500 7.63 -8.46 -9.05
C GLN A 500 6.22 -8.72 -9.59
N GLY A 501 5.75 -9.97 -9.48
CA GLY A 501 4.40 -10.38 -9.89
C GLY A 501 4.12 -10.36 -11.39
N ARG A 502 5.00 -9.82 -12.25
CA ARG A 502 4.73 -9.62 -13.68
C ARG A 502 5.67 -10.42 -14.56
N GLU A 503 5.13 -10.97 -15.65
CA GLU A 503 5.95 -11.48 -16.73
C GLU A 503 6.38 -10.31 -17.63
N MET A 504 7.68 -10.20 -17.86
CA MET A 504 8.26 -9.27 -18.82
C MET A 504 8.50 -10.04 -20.13
N PRO A 505 7.99 -9.57 -21.28
CA PRO A 505 8.31 -10.16 -22.58
C PRO A 505 9.83 -10.26 -22.75
N GLU A 506 10.30 -11.36 -23.35
CA GLU A 506 11.73 -11.59 -23.51
C GLU A 506 12.42 -10.51 -24.36
N THR A 507 11.71 -9.94 -25.33
CA THR A 507 12.19 -8.78 -26.12
C THR A 507 12.48 -7.59 -25.24
N ASP A 508 11.52 -7.18 -24.43
CA ASP A 508 11.59 -6.01 -23.56
C ASP A 508 12.64 -6.22 -22.47
N LYS A 509 12.77 -7.47 -21.98
CA LYS A 509 13.83 -7.86 -21.05
C LYS A 509 15.22 -7.69 -21.66
N GLN A 510 15.43 -8.16 -22.89
CA GLN A 510 16.73 -8.05 -23.56
C GLN A 510 17.11 -6.60 -23.84
N GLU A 511 16.15 -5.79 -24.30
CA GLU A 511 16.36 -4.35 -24.51
C GLU A 511 16.68 -3.64 -23.19
N LEU A 512 15.93 -3.92 -22.12
CA LEU A 512 16.17 -3.33 -20.80
C LEU A 512 17.57 -3.68 -20.28
N LEU A 513 17.99 -4.95 -20.41
CA LEU A 513 19.34 -5.39 -20.03
C LEU A 513 20.42 -4.64 -20.82
N GLN A 514 20.27 -4.53 -22.14
CA GLN A 514 21.22 -3.81 -22.99
C GLN A 514 21.37 -2.35 -22.57
N TYR A 515 20.26 -1.65 -22.35
CA TYR A 515 20.29 -0.24 -21.95
C TYR A 515 20.89 -0.05 -20.55
N LEU A 516 20.58 -0.95 -19.60
CA LEU A 516 21.14 -0.89 -18.24
C LEU A 516 22.64 -1.20 -18.22
N GLU A 517 23.12 -2.14 -19.05
CA GLU A 517 24.56 -2.41 -19.23
C GLU A 517 25.30 -1.20 -19.78
N ALA A 518 24.74 -0.55 -20.80
CA ALA A 518 25.32 0.66 -21.38
C ALA A 518 25.33 1.83 -20.37
N LEU A 519 24.28 1.95 -19.54
CA LEU A 519 24.20 2.97 -18.49
C LEU A 519 25.21 2.74 -17.35
N ALA A 520 25.49 1.47 -17.02
CA ALA A 520 26.40 1.07 -15.94
C ALA A 520 27.88 1.30 -16.27
N GLN A 521 28.25 1.29 -17.56
CA GLN A 521 29.58 1.68 -18.05
C GLN A 521 29.85 3.17 -17.85
#